data_AF-A0A954G128-F1
#
_entry.id   AF-A0A954G128-F1
#
_cell.length_a   1.000
_cell.length_b   1.000
_cell.length_c   1.000
_cell.angle_alpha   90.00
_cell.angle_beta   90.00
_cell.angle_gamma   90.00
#
_symmetry.space_group_name_H-M   'P 1'
#
loop_
_entity.id
_entity.type
_entity.pdbx_description
1 polymer ?
#
loop_
_entity_poly.entity_id
_entity_poly.type
_entity_poly.pdbx_seq_one_letter_code
_entity_poly.pdbx_strand_id
1 'polypeptide(L)'
;TVVNHSGSYSYGEPLILQWMVSLVHGPLAENQDVLLNPMLFAGWVGIFITALNLLPIGQLDGGHILYTMIGKQANLVARLFLTIGIIYMIYNNEFGYSLLILLLVFFGITHPPTADDSVPLGPMRIVIGCLTLAFFVIGFTITPIIFH
;
A
#
# COMPACT_ATOMS: atom_id res chain seq x y z
N THR A 1 -20.48 11.92 8.23
CA THR A 1 -20.87 13.13 8.98
C THR A 1 -19.72 14.08 8.94
N VAL A 2 -19.95 15.31 8.49
CA VAL A 2 -18.92 16.34 8.41
C VAL A 2 -18.92 17.13 9.72
N VAL A 3 -17.75 17.35 10.30
CA VAL A 3 -17.56 18.07 11.57
C VAL A 3 -16.57 19.22 11.39
N ASN A 4 -16.74 20.27 12.19
CA ASN A 4 -15.77 21.37 12.23
C ASN A 4 -14.51 20.90 12.98
N HIS A 5 -13.34 21.26 12.45
CA HIS A 5 -12.01 20.83 12.90
C HIS A 5 -11.87 20.82 14.44
N SER A 6 -11.86 19.64 15.05
CA SER A 6 -11.75 19.45 16.50
C SER A 6 -10.63 18.46 16.84
N GLY A 7 -9.41 18.76 16.38
CA GLY A 7 -8.17 18.08 16.84
C GLY A 7 -8.20 16.55 16.84
N SER A 8 -8.96 15.93 15.93
CA SER A 8 -9.08 14.48 15.84
C SER A 8 -7.92 13.93 15.03
N TYR A 9 -7.33 12.82 15.50
CA TYR A 9 -6.32 12.01 14.80
C TYR A 9 -6.49 12.07 13.27
N SER A 10 -5.58 12.74 12.60
CA SER A 10 -5.47 12.71 11.15
C SER A 10 -4.78 11.40 10.78
N TYR A 11 -5.46 10.48 10.12
CA TYR A 11 -4.78 9.31 9.55
C TYR A 11 -4.16 9.75 8.23
N GLY A 12 -3.05 9.13 7.82
CA GLY A 12 -2.63 9.26 6.44
C GLY A 12 -3.77 8.76 5.54
N GLU A 13 -4.29 9.64 4.69
CA GLU A 13 -5.43 9.30 3.85
C GLU A 13 -4.95 8.76 2.50
N PRO A 14 -5.21 7.48 2.17
CA PRO A 14 -4.97 6.97 0.83
C PRO A 14 -5.70 7.82 -0.22
N LEU A 15 -5.10 8.01 -1.39
CA LEU A 15 -5.71 8.78 -2.48
C LEU A 15 -7.10 8.25 -2.86
N ILE A 16 -7.28 6.92 -2.84
CA ILE A 16 -8.58 6.31 -3.12
C ILE A 16 -9.64 6.69 -2.08
N LEU A 17 -9.27 6.83 -0.80
CA LEU A 17 -10.20 7.24 0.25
C LEU A 17 -10.60 8.71 0.09
N GLN A 18 -9.65 9.59 -0.23
CA GLN A 18 -9.92 11.00 -0.54
C GLN A 18 -10.88 11.12 -1.73
N TRP A 19 -10.67 10.31 -2.77
CA TRP A 19 -11.55 10.28 -3.92
C TRP A 19 -12.95 9.77 -3.58
N MET A 20 -13.07 8.70 -2.80
CA MET A 20 -14.38 8.20 -2.33
C MET A 20 -15.13 9.22 -1.47
N VAL A 21 -14.42 9.90 -0.57
CA VAL A 21 -15.00 10.96 0.28
C VAL A 21 -15.54 12.10 -0.57
N SER A 22 -14.75 12.59 -1.53
CA SER A 22 -15.16 13.68 -2.43
C SER A 22 -16.31 13.29 -3.37
N LEU A 23 -16.39 12.04 -3.83
CA LEU A 23 -17.52 11.55 -4.61
C LEU A 23 -18.84 11.54 -3.82
N VAL A 24 -18.78 11.21 -2.53
CA VAL A 24 -19.98 11.08 -1.69
C VAL A 24 -20.42 12.42 -1.10
N HIS A 25 -19.47 13.24 -0.62
CA HIS A 25 -19.77 14.48 0.10
C HIS A 25 -19.55 15.76 -0.73
N GLY A 26 -18.92 15.67 -1.91
CA GLY A 26 -18.50 16.83 -2.69
C GLY A 26 -17.22 17.49 -2.15
N PRO A 27 -16.84 18.67 -2.68
CA PRO A 27 -15.70 19.42 -2.17
C PRO A 27 -16.00 19.93 -0.75
N LEU A 28 -15.23 19.44 0.22
CA LEU A 28 -15.31 19.92 1.61
C LEU A 28 -14.65 21.30 1.72
N ALA A 29 -15.20 22.18 2.55
CA ALA A 29 -14.57 23.45 2.88
C ALA A 29 -13.30 23.22 3.73
N GLU A 30 -12.34 24.14 3.69
CA GLU A 30 -11.04 24.02 4.40
C GLU A 30 -11.15 23.79 5.92
N ASN A 31 -12.33 24.06 6.51
CA ASN A 31 -12.62 23.90 7.94
C ASN A 31 -13.49 22.68 8.27
N GLN A 32 -13.73 21.80 7.30
CA GLN A 32 -14.63 20.66 7.40
C GLN A 32 -13.91 19.34 7.21
N ASP A 33 -14.04 18.44 8.18
CA ASP A 33 -13.51 17.08 8.10
C ASP A 33 -14.61 16.03 8.17
N VAL A 34 -14.34 14.87 7.59
CA VAL A 34 -15.21 13.71 7.77
C VAL A 34 -14.90 13.02 9.08
N LEU A 35 -15.90 12.93 9.95
CA LEU A 35 -15.77 12.19 11.20
C LEU A 35 -15.52 10.70 10.91
N LEU A 36 -14.43 10.19 11.46
CA LEU A 36 -14.04 8.80 11.34
C LEU A 36 -14.98 7.90 12.14
N ASN A 37 -15.99 7.35 11.48
CA ASN A 37 -16.89 6.37 12.08
C ASN A 37 -16.29 4.94 11.96
N PRO A 38 -16.76 3.95 12.74
CA PRO A 38 -16.22 2.59 12.70
C PRO A 38 -16.25 1.93 11.31
N MET A 39 -17.20 2.31 10.46
CA MET A 39 -17.32 1.79 9.09
C MET A 39 -16.26 2.39 8.16
N LEU A 40 -15.99 3.69 8.27
CA LEU A 40 -14.94 4.38 7.52
C LEU A 40 -13.56 3.87 7.94
N PHE A 41 -13.36 3.66 9.25
CA PHE A 41 -12.15 3.04 9.77
C PHE A 41 -11.94 1.63 9.20
N ALA A 42 -12.97 0.78 9.21
CA ALA A 42 -12.90 -0.55 8.61
C ALA A 42 -12.57 -0.50 7.12
N GLY A 43 -13.14 0.46 6.38
CA GLY A 43 -12.81 0.71 4.97
C GLY A 43 -11.34 1.12 4.78
N TRP A 44 -10.84 2.06 5.59
CA TRP A 44 -9.43 2.46 5.57
C TRP A 44 -8.50 1.29 5.88
N VAL A 45 -8.80 0.49 6.91
CA VAL A 45 -8.01 -0.72 7.25
C VAL A 45 -8.03 -1.73 6.09
N GLY A 46 -9.17 -1.92 5.42
CA GLY A 46 -9.28 -2.79 4.25
C GLY A 46 -8.40 -2.34 3.10
N ILE A 47 -8.42 -1.04 2.77
CA ILE A 47 -7.54 -0.43 1.76
C ILE A 47 -6.07 -0.59 2.17
N PHE A 48 -5.76 -0.32 3.43
CA PHE A 48 -4.42 -0.41 3.98
C PHE A 48 -3.84 -1.82 3.86
N ILE A 49 -4.56 -2.85 4.34
CA ILE A 49 -4.12 -4.26 4.25
C ILE A 49 -4.00 -4.70 2.79
N THR A 50 -4.91 -4.28 1.92
CA THR A 50 -4.83 -4.58 0.47
C THR A 50 -3.57 -3.96 -0.15
N ALA A 51 -3.27 -2.70 0.17
CA ALA A 51 -2.06 -2.04 -0.30
C ALA A 51 -0.79 -2.70 0.25
N LEU A 52 -0.79 -3.13 1.51
CA LEU A 52 0.33 -3.89 2.09
C LEU A 52 0.56 -5.21 1.35
N ASN A 53 -0.49 -5.97 1.06
CA ASN A 53 -0.36 -7.23 0.32
C ASN A 53 0.12 -7.03 -1.13
N LEU A 54 -0.07 -5.84 -1.70
CA LEU A 54 0.39 -5.51 -3.05
C LEU A 54 1.82 -4.93 -3.08
N LEU A 55 2.54 -4.91 -1.95
CA LEU A 55 3.95 -4.54 -1.95
C LEU A 55 4.77 -5.48 -2.85
N PRO A 56 5.73 -4.96 -3.63
CA PRO A 56 6.53 -5.75 -4.56
C PRO A 56 7.65 -6.54 -3.86
N ILE A 57 7.32 -7.30 -2.80
CA ILE A 57 8.29 -7.94 -1.89
C ILE A 57 7.86 -9.35 -1.52
N GLY A 58 8.84 -10.28 -1.52
CA GLY A 58 8.70 -11.60 -0.90
C GLY A 58 7.52 -12.39 -1.48
N GLN A 59 6.79 -13.07 -0.59
CA GLN A 59 5.61 -13.87 -0.91
C GLN A 59 4.29 -13.08 -0.90
N LEU A 60 4.35 -11.75 -0.71
CA LEU A 60 3.15 -10.94 -0.82
C LEU A 60 2.59 -11.01 -2.25
N ASP A 61 1.28 -10.79 -2.41
CA ASP A 61 0.60 -10.87 -3.70
C ASP A 61 1.27 -9.96 -4.74
N GLY A 62 1.70 -8.76 -4.35
CA GLY A 62 2.45 -7.85 -5.23
C GLY A 62 3.81 -8.38 -5.66
N GLY A 63 4.51 -9.09 -4.77
CA GLY A 63 5.76 -9.80 -5.07
C GLY A 63 5.54 -10.94 -6.06
N HIS A 64 4.47 -11.72 -5.88
CA HIS A 64 4.09 -12.79 -6.80
C HIS A 64 3.74 -12.24 -8.18
N ILE A 65 2.85 -11.25 -8.25
CA ILE A 65 2.44 -10.61 -9.50
C ILE A 65 3.65 -10.06 -10.24
N LEU A 66 4.51 -9.31 -9.55
CA LEU A 66 5.72 -8.77 -10.15
C LEU A 66 6.67 -9.87 -10.63
N TYR A 67 6.87 -10.93 -9.84
CA TYR A 67 7.69 -12.07 -10.24
C TYR A 67 7.16 -12.74 -11.50
N THR A 68 5.85 -12.93 -11.65
CA THR A 68 5.29 -13.51 -12.88
C THR A 68 5.50 -12.63 -14.11
N MET A 69 5.65 -11.31 -13.94
CA MET A 69 5.81 -10.36 -15.04
C MET A 69 7.26 -10.17 -15.48
N ILE A 70 8.20 -10.09 -14.54
CA ILE A 70 9.63 -9.78 -14.81
C ILE A 70 10.60 -10.84 -14.30
N GLY A 71 10.09 -11.97 -13.80
CA GLY A 71 10.87 -13.10 -13.31
C GLY A 71 11.81 -12.72 -12.17
N LYS A 72 13.05 -13.22 -12.25
CA LYS A 72 14.08 -13.01 -11.22
C LYS A 72 14.43 -11.53 -10.97
N GLN A 73 14.12 -10.63 -11.90
CA GLN A 73 14.32 -9.18 -11.71
C GLN A 73 13.44 -8.63 -10.56
N ALA A 74 12.29 -9.25 -10.27
CA ALA A 74 11.44 -8.88 -9.15
C ALA A 74 12.18 -8.96 -7.80
N ASN A 75 13.15 -9.87 -7.66
CA ASN A 75 13.97 -9.96 -6.44
C ASN A 75 14.91 -8.77 -6.27
N LEU A 76 15.35 -8.14 -7.37
CA LEU A 76 16.09 -6.88 -7.29
C LEU A 76 15.15 -5.74 -6.87
N VAL A 77 13.96 -5.67 -7.48
CA VAL A 77 12.94 -4.67 -7.13
C VAL A 77 12.56 -4.77 -5.65
N ALA A 78 12.29 -5.97 -5.14
CA ALA A 78 11.96 -6.21 -3.74
C ALA A 78 13.05 -5.71 -2.78
N ARG A 79 14.32 -6.02 -3.08
CA ARG A 79 15.46 -5.57 -2.27
C ARG A 79 15.61 -4.06 -2.29
N LEU A 80 15.57 -3.44 -3.48
CA LEU A 80 15.66 -1.99 -3.61
C LEU A 80 14.51 -1.28 -2.91
N PHE A 81 13.27 -1.77 -3.09
CA PHE A 81 12.08 -1.21 -2.46
C PHE A 81 12.21 -1.25 -0.93
N LEU A 82 12.61 -2.39 -0.36
CA LEU A 82 12.80 -2.51 1.09
C LEU A 82 13.92 -1.59 1.59
N THR A 83 15.06 -1.55 0.89
CA THR A 83 16.18 -0.67 1.26
C THR A 83 15.79 0.80 1.23
N ILE A 84 15.10 1.25 0.18
CA ILE A 84 14.60 2.63 0.06
C ILE A 84 13.59 2.93 1.19
N GLY A 85 12.67 1.99 1.48
CA GLY A 85 11.70 2.13 2.56
C GLY A 85 12.36 2.28 3.93
N ILE A 86 13.40 1.48 4.23
CA ILE A 86 14.17 1.60 5.48
C ILE A 86 14.90 2.93 5.56
N ILE A 87 15.55 3.37 4.47
CA ILE A 87 16.24 4.67 4.44
C ILE A 87 15.24 5.81 4.69
N TYR A 88 14.09 5.78 4.03
CA TYR A 88 13.03 6.75 4.21
C TYR A 88 12.53 6.78 5.66
N MET A 89 12.28 5.60 6.25
CA MET A 89 11.85 5.46 7.65
C MET A 89 12.82 6.12 8.62
N ILE A 90 14.13 5.85 8.45
CA ILE A 90 15.18 6.39 9.32
C ILE A 90 15.35 7.90 9.11
N TYR A 91 15.35 8.37 7.85
CA TYR A 91 15.54 9.78 7.52
C TYR A 91 14.43 10.67 8.10
N ASN A 92 13.18 10.20 8.08
CA ASN A 92 12.03 10.95 8.57
C ASN A 92 11.67 10.64 10.03
N ASN A 93 12.34 9.70 10.71
CA ASN A 93 11.99 9.19 12.05
C ASN A 93 10.57 8.59 12.13
N GLU A 94 10.05 8.05 11.02
CA GLU A 94 8.68 7.57 10.89
C GLU A 94 8.59 6.05 11.09
N PHE A 95 8.52 5.58 12.33
CA PHE A 95 8.60 4.15 12.64
C PHE A 95 7.30 3.35 12.46
N GLY A 96 6.27 3.93 11.81
CA GLY A 96 4.96 3.28 11.61
C GLY A 96 5.01 1.94 10.86
N TYR A 97 6.01 1.74 10.01
CA TYR A 97 6.22 0.50 9.24
C TYR A 97 7.24 -0.47 9.85
N SER A 98 7.76 -0.18 11.04
CA SER A 98 8.79 -1.01 11.69
C SER A 98 8.38 -2.48 11.86
N LEU A 99 7.15 -2.74 12.31
CA LEU A 99 6.61 -4.10 12.45
C LEU A 99 6.52 -4.83 11.11
N LEU A 100 6.04 -4.15 10.07
CA LEU A 100 5.95 -4.70 8.71
C LEU A 100 7.34 -5.06 8.18
N ILE A 101 8.32 -4.15 8.30
CA ILE A 101 9.70 -4.38 7.85
C ILE A 101 10.30 -5.58 8.59
N LEU A 102 10.13 -5.65 9.91
CA LEU A 102 10.61 -6.79 10.70
C LEU A 102 10.01 -8.11 10.18
N LEU A 103 8.71 -8.13 9.93
CA LEU A 103 7.99 -9.30 9.45
C LEU A 103 8.43 -9.72 8.03
N LEU A 104 8.66 -8.75 7.14
CA LEU A 104 9.15 -8.99 5.78
C LEU A 104 10.56 -9.58 5.77
N VAL A 105 11.44 -9.09 6.65
CA VAL A 105 12.78 -9.64 6.80
C VAL A 105 12.72 -11.07 7.36
N PHE A 106 11.80 -11.34 8.30
CA PHE A 106 11.62 -12.66 8.89
C PHE A 106 11.07 -13.70 7.90
N PHE A 107 10.05 -13.37 7.12
CA PHE A 107 9.44 -14.30 6.14
C PHE A 107 10.23 -14.43 4.83
N GLY A 108 11.16 -13.52 4.56
CA GLY A 108 12.01 -13.55 3.38
C GLY A 108 11.55 -12.62 2.27
N ILE A 109 12.53 -11.93 1.69
CA ILE A 109 12.35 -10.80 0.77
C ILE A 109 12.26 -11.28 -0.69
N THR A 110 12.80 -12.46 -0.99
CA THR A 110 12.86 -13.01 -2.34
C THR A 110 11.66 -13.91 -2.61
N HIS A 111 11.02 -13.73 -3.76
CA HIS A 111 9.93 -14.60 -4.18
C HIS A 111 10.50 -15.95 -4.69
N PRO A 112 9.91 -17.10 -4.30
CA PRO A 112 10.31 -18.41 -4.81
C PRO A 112 10.04 -18.55 -6.33
N PRO A 113 10.78 -19.36 -7.08
CA PRO A 113 10.46 -19.61 -8.49
C PRO A 113 9.07 -20.22 -8.64
N THR A 114 8.40 -19.94 -9.77
CA THR A 114 7.10 -20.56 -10.05
C THR A 114 7.29 -22.01 -10.51
N ALA A 115 6.19 -22.76 -10.63
CA ALA A 115 6.23 -24.15 -11.08
C ALA A 115 6.83 -24.30 -12.49
N ASP A 116 6.66 -23.30 -13.35
CA ASP A 116 7.27 -23.24 -14.67
C ASP A 116 7.48 -21.79 -15.12
N ASP A 117 8.70 -21.28 -14.90
CA ASP A 117 9.09 -19.92 -15.29
C ASP A 117 9.31 -19.76 -16.82
N SER A 118 9.20 -20.83 -17.60
CA SER A 118 9.40 -20.77 -19.06
C SER A 118 8.14 -20.39 -19.85
N VAL A 119 6.97 -20.45 -19.22
CA VAL A 119 5.69 -20.14 -19.85
C VAL A 119 5.43 -18.64 -19.78
N PRO A 120 5.30 -17.94 -20.93
CA PRO A 120 5.02 -16.51 -20.93
C PRO A 120 3.59 -16.24 -20.44
N LEU A 121 3.42 -15.14 -19.72
CA LEU A 121 2.09 -14.68 -19.29
C LEU A 121 1.24 -14.27 -20.51
N GLY A 122 -0.01 -14.72 -20.54
CA GLY A 122 -0.98 -14.24 -21.53
C GLY A 122 -1.29 -12.74 -21.36
N PRO A 123 -1.61 -12.01 -22.44
CA PRO A 123 -1.76 -10.55 -22.42
C PRO A 123 -2.81 -10.06 -21.42
N MET A 124 -3.91 -10.79 -21.23
CA MET A 124 -4.93 -10.46 -20.23
C MET A 124 -4.39 -10.47 -18.80
N ARG A 125 -3.51 -11.43 -18.46
CA ARG A 125 -2.93 -11.55 -17.12
C ARG A 125 -1.96 -10.41 -16.83
N ILE A 126 -1.24 -9.95 -17.85
CA ILE A 126 -0.36 -8.78 -17.74
C ILE A 126 -1.19 -7.53 -17.44
N VAL A 127 -2.29 -7.32 -18.16
CA VAL A 127 -3.18 -6.17 -17.92
C VAL A 127 -3.75 -6.20 -16.50
N ILE A 128 -4.26 -7.34 -16.05
CA ILE A 128 -4.76 -7.49 -14.67
C ILE A 128 -3.65 -7.23 -13.65
N GLY A 129 -2.46 -7.81 -13.86
CA GLY A 129 -1.29 -7.60 -13.00
C GLY A 129 -0.90 -6.13 -12.88
N CYS A 130 -0.85 -5.42 -14.01
CA CYS A 130 -0.61 -3.98 -14.04
C CYS A 130 -1.70 -3.20 -13.28
N LEU A 131 -2.98 -3.51 -13.48
CA LEU A 131 -4.08 -2.84 -12.77
C LEU A 131 -4.00 -3.08 -11.25
N THR A 132 -3.68 -4.31 -10.83
CA THR A 132 -3.49 -4.63 -9.40
C THR A 132 -2.29 -3.91 -8.81
N LEU A 133 -1.17 -3.82 -9.51
CA LEU A 133 -0.01 -3.03 -9.06
C LEU A 133 -0.28 -1.53 -9.10
N ALA A 134 -1.15 -1.04 -9.99
CA ALA A 134 -1.57 0.36 -9.98
C ALA A 134 -2.43 0.70 -8.74
N PHE A 135 -3.22 -0.26 -8.24
CA PHE A 135 -3.97 -0.09 -6.99
C PHE A 135 -3.04 0.22 -5.81
N PHE A 136 -1.85 -0.39 -5.76
CA PHE A 136 -0.86 -0.09 -4.73
C PHE A 136 -0.52 1.41 -4.67
N VAL A 137 -0.35 2.08 -5.82
CA VAL A 137 0.01 3.50 -5.87
C VAL A 137 -1.08 4.40 -5.29
N ILE A 138 -2.35 4.03 -5.44
CA ILE A 138 -3.49 4.83 -4.96
C ILE A 138 -3.95 4.45 -3.55
N GLY A 139 -3.69 3.20 -3.13
CA GLY A 139 -4.09 2.67 -1.84
C GLY A 139 -3.00 2.77 -0.76
N PHE A 140 -1.73 2.87 -1.15
CA PHE A 140 -0.64 2.95 -0.20
C PHE A 140 -0.55 4.32 0.45
N THR A 141 -0.41 4.32 1.77
CA THR A 141 -0.32 5.54 2.58
C THR A 141 1.11 5.69 3.07
N ILE A 142 1.79 6.80 2.76
CA ILE A 142 3.21 6.96 3.13
C ILE A 142 3.39 7.07 4.65
N THR A 143 2.47 7.75 5.33
CA THR A 143 2.47 7.97 6.79
C THR A 143 1.17 7.44 7.39
N PRO A 144 1.06 6.13 7.66
CA PRO A 144 -0.21 5.52 8.07
C PRO A 144 -0.68 5.99 9.45
N ILE A 145 0.27 6.34 10.32
CA ILE A 145 0.00 6.76 11.70
C ILE A 145 0.65 8.12 11.88
N ILE A 146 -0.16 9.16 12.05
CA ILE A 146 0.32 10.50 12.37
C ILE A 146 0.17 10.66 13.88
N PHE A 147 1.30 10.73 14.59
CA PHE A 147 1.32 11.08 16.01
C PHE A 147 1.42 12.61 16.10
N HIS A 148 0.36 13.28 16.54
CA HIS A 148 0.38 14.69 16.93
C HIS A 148 0.92 14.87 18.34
#